data_AF-A0A926XC74-F1
#
_entry.id   AF-A0A926XC74-F1
#
_cell.length_a   1.000
_cell.length_b   1.000
_cell.length_c   1.000
_cell.angle_alpha   90.00
_cell.angle_beta   90.00
_cell.angle_gamma   90.00
#
_symmetry.space_group_name_H-M   'P 1'
#
loop_
_entity.id
_entity.type
_entity.pdbx_description
1 polymer ?
#
loop_
_entity_poly.entity_id
_entity_poly.type
_entity_poly.pdbx_seq_one_letter_code
_entity_poly.pdbx_strand_id
1 'polypeptide(L)'
;MKIQFTKQAGKQDWMECIRDDGTSTRCPMPKQGILPHDFIHYVVEDTLNLKRGFYGILAMGVGFPQSAPPWDAAEFEVGDLTEALQAESLVECFQSEM
;
A
#
# COMPACT_ATOMS: atom_id res chain seq x y z
N MET A 1 4.55 11.96 -2.51
CA MET A 1 4.28 10.76 -3.35
C MET A 1 2.87 10.83 -3.93
N LYS A 2 2.68 10.42 -5.20
CA LYS A 2 1.38 10.24 -5.87
C LYS A 2 1.06 8.74 -5.99
N ILE A 3 -0.15 8.34 -5.60
CA ILE A 3 -0.66 6.96 -5.76
C ILE A 3 -1.65 6.97 -6.93
N GLN A 4 -1.44 6.11 -7.92
CA GLN A 4 -2.25 6.06 -9.13
C GLN A 4 -2.79 4.66 -9.38
N PHE A 5 -4.12 4.56 -9.43
CA PHE A 5 -4.84 3.35 -9.81
C PHE A 5 -5.35 3.50 -11.25
N THR A 6 -4.90 2.61 -12.14
CA THR A 6 -5.25 2.65 -13.56
C THR A 6 -6.07 1.42 -13.94
N LYS A 7 -7.34 1.65 -14.27
CA LYS A 7 -8.22 0.61 -14.82
C LYS A 7 -7.82 0.26 -16.24
N GLN A 8 -7.73 -1.03 -16.54
CA GLN A 8 -7.46 -1.56 -17.87
C GLN A 8 -8.63 -2.39 -18.40
N ALA A 9 -8.62 -2.60 -19.71
CA ALA A 9 -9.42 -3.64 -20.33
C ALA A 9 -8.82 -5.02 -19.98
N GLY A 10 -9.65 -5.97 -19.55
CA GLY A 10 -9.22 -7.32 -19.18
C GLY A 10 -9.43 -7.64 -17.71
N LYS A 11 -8.60 -8.52 -17.14
CA LYS A 11 -8.74 -9.06 -15.77
C LYS A 11 -7.84 -8.38 -14.72
N GLN A 12 -6.93 -7.52 -15.16
CA GLN A 12 -5.89 -6.95 -14.32
C GLN A 12 -5.85 -5.43 -14.53
N ASP A 13 -5.87 -4.70 -13.42
CA ASP A 13 -5.62 -3.27 -13.33
C ASP A 13 -4.19 -3.04 -12.80
N TRP A 14 -3.81 -1.78 -12.60
CA TRP A 14 -2.47 -1.45 -12.11
C TRP A 14 -2.50 -0.41 -11.01
N MET A 15 -1.61 -0.57 -10.04
CA MET A 15 -1.28 0.47 -9.08
C MET A 15 0.17 0.90 -9.28
N GLU A 16 0.40 2.21 -9.26
CA GLU A 16 1.70 2.84 -9.39
C GLU A 16 1.89 3.89 -8.30
N CYS A 17 3.03 3.82 -7.61
CA CYS A 17 3.47 4.80 -6.63
C CYS A 17 4.60 5.62 -7.23
N ILE A 18 4.38 6.93 -7.44
CA ILE A 18 5.33 7.86 -8.04
C ILE A 18 5.86 8.78 -6.95
N ARG A 19 7.15 8.69 -6.67
CA ARG A 19 7.84 9.45 -5.62
C ARG A 19 8.14 10.87 -6.08
N ASP A 20 8.54 11.71 -5.13
CA ASP A 20 8.76 13.14 -5.39
C ASP A 20 10.00 13.39 -6.25
N ASP A 21 10.95 12.44 -6.30
CA ASP A 21 12.11 12.43 -7.19
C ASP A 21 11.79 11.90 -8.61
N GLY A 22 10.54 11.53 -8.88
CA GLY A 22 10.08 10.97 -10.16
C GLY A 22 10.33 9.47 -10.33
N THR A 23 11.04 8.80 -9.39
CA THR A 23 11.12 7.34 -9.39
C THR A 23 9.75 6.74 -9.10
N SER A 24 9.48 5.54 -9.61
CA SER A 24 8.21 4.86 -9.35
C SER A 24 8.40 3.38 -9.11
N THR A 25 7.45 2.80 -8.40
CA THR A 25 7.27 1.35 -8.35
C THR A 25 5.83 1.02 -8.71
N ARG A 26 5.61 -0.11 -9.37
CA ARG A 26 4.32 -0.50 -9.93
C ARG A 26 4.06 -1.98 -9.67
N CYS A 27 2.84 -2.33 -9.28
CA CYS A 27 2.40 -3.70 -9.11
C CYS A 27 1.12 -4.00 -9.89
N PRO A 28 0.94 -5.24 -10.36
CA PRO A 28 -0.32 -5.68 -10.93
C PRO A 28 -1.39 -5.69 -9.83
N MET A 29 -2.57 -5.15 -10.12
CA MET A 29 -3.70 -5.17 -9.20
C MET A 29 -4.82 -6.00 -9.83
N PRO A 30 -5.08 -7.23 -9.37
CA PRO A 30 -6.23 -8.00 -9.82
C PRO A 30 -7.52 -7.19 -9.65
N LYS A 31 -8.53 -7.43 -10.49
CA LYS A 31 -9.83 -6.77 -10.30
C LYS A 31 -10.43 -7.20 -8.96
N GLN A 32 -10.36 -6.28 -8.00
CA GLN A 32 -11.01 -6.37 -6.70
C GLN A 32 -12.34 -5.61 -6.74
N GLY A 33 -13.13 -5.71 -5.67
CA GLY A 33 -14.46 -5.10 -5.55
C GLY A 33 -14.45 -3.56 -5.61
N ILE A 34 -15.39 -2.93 -4.92
CA ILE A 34 -15.60 -1.46 -5.01
C ILE A 34 -14.36 -0.68 -4.57
N LEU A 35 -13.66 -1.15 -3.53
CA LEU A 35 -12.40 -0.58 -3.05
C LEU A 35 -11.32 -1.67 -2.99
N PRO A 36 -10.23 -1.55 -3.76
CA PRO A 36 -9.07 -2.45 -3.65
C PRO A 36 -8.42 -2.34 -2.27
N HIS A 37 -7.85 -3.43 -1.77
CA HIS A 37 -7.15 -3.50 -0.47
C HIS A 37 -6.15 -2.35 -0.31
N ASP A 38 -5.27 -2.17 -1.30
CA ASP A 38 -4.25 -1.12 -1.29
C ASP A 38 -4.87 0.29 -1.26
N PHE A 39 -6.06 0.52 -1.82
CA PHE A 39 -6.71 1.82 -1.73
C PHE A 39 -7.16 2.13 -0.29
N ILE A 40 -7.56 1.12 0.48
CA ILE A 40 -7.97 1.30 1.87
C ILE A 40 -6.78 1.77 2.72
N HIS A 41 -5.56 1.30 2.43
CA HIS A 41 -4.35 1.83 3.08
C HIS A 41 -4.25 3.34 2.94
N TYR A 42 -4.55 3.90 1.75
CA TYR A 42 -4.47 5.34 1.55
C TYR A 42 -5.47 6.06 2.46
N VAL A 43 -6.71 5.57 2.53
CA VAL A 43 -7.74 6.16 3.39
C VAL A 43 -7.34 6.08 4.87
N VAL A 44 -6.91 4.92 5.34
CA VAL A 44 -6.53 4.70 6.75
C VAL A 44 -5.32 5.54 7.13
N GLU A 45 -4.25 5.48 6.33
CA GLU A 45 -2.97 6.13 6.64
C GLU A 45 -3.07 7.66 6.54
N ASP A 46 -3.79 8.18 5.54
CA ASP A 46 -4.02 9.62 5.39
C ASP A 46 -4.90 10.16 6.53
N THR A 47 -6.02 9.48 6.82
CA THR A 47 -6.97 9.90 7.87
C THR A 47 -6.35 9.90 9.26
N LEU A 48 -5.56 8.87 9.60
CA LEU A 48 -4.92 8.73 10.90
C LEU A 48 -3.53 9.35 10.97
N ASN A 49 -3.06 9.96 9.87
CA ASN A 49 -1.75 10.58 9.75
C ASN A 49 -0.58 9.59 10.07
N LEU A 50 -0.73 8.32 9.67
CA LEU A 50 0.31 7.30 9.77
C LEU A 50 1.37 7.55 8.69
N LYS A 51 2.60 7.85 9.09
CA LYS A 51 3.69 8.22 8.18
C LYS A 51 4.58 7.05 7.80
N ARG A 52 4.54 5.96 8.57
CA ARG A 52 5.29 4.71 8.36
C ARG A 52 4.34 3.52 8.15
N GLY A 53 3.18 3.78 7.54
CA GLY A 53 2.29 2.75 7.00
C GLY A 53 2.82 2.15 5.68
N PHE A 54 2.00 1.38 4.97
CA PHE A 54 2.33 0.79 3.67
C PHE A 54 2.81 1.83 2.66
N TYR A 55 2.06 2.92 2.46
CA TYR A 55 2.47 3.96 1.51
C TYR A 55 3.63 4.80 2.02
N GLY A 56 3.76 4.95 3.34
CA GLY A 56 4.94 5.54 3.97
C GLY A 56 6.22 4.77 3.65
N ILE A 57 6.17 3.44 3.74
CA ILE A 57 7.27 2.54 3.38
C ILE A 57 7.61 2.64 1.90
N LEU A 58 6.61 2.58 1.01
CA LEU A 58 6.84 2.75 -0.43
C LEU A 58 7.46 4.11 -0.76
N ALA A 59 7.06 5.18 -0.07
CA ALA A 59 7.61 6.52 -0.25
C ALA A 59 9.10 6.60 0.11
N MET A 60 9.62 5.74 1.00
CA MET A 60 11.03 5.69 1.38
C MET A 60 11.96 5.05 0.32
N GLY A 61 11.42 4.62 -0.83
CA GLY A 61 12.21 3.98 -1.89
C GLY A 61 12.07 2.47 -1.92
N VAL A 62 11.40 1.91 -0.92
CA VAL A 62 11.14 0.48 -0.80
C VAL A 62 10.17 0.05 -1.91
N GLY A 63 10.44 -1.10 -2.54
CA GLY A 63 9.54 -1.71 -3.53
C GLY A 63 8.27 -2.28 -2.89
N PHE A 64 7.36 -2.80 -3.70
CA PHE A 64 6.21 -3.52 -3.16
C PHE A 64 6.67 -4.76 -2.37
N PRO A 65 6.12 -5.00 -1.17
CA PRO A 65 6.33 -6.24 -0.44
C PRO A 65 6.08 -7.46 -1.32
N GLN A 66 6.98 -8.44 -1.26
CA GLN A 66 6.75 -9.73 -1.94
C GLN A 66 6.04 -10.74 -1.03
N SER A 67 6.07 -10.48 0.27
CA SER A 67 5.47 -11.29 1.33
C SER A 67 4.15 -10.66 1.82
N ALA A 68 3.22 -11.52 2.23
CA ALA A 68 2.05 -11.07 2.98
C ALA A 68 2.46 -10.70 4.43
N PRO A 69 1.75 -9.78 5.09
CA PRO A 69 1.97 -9.46 6.49
C PRO A 69 1.87 -10.70 7.43
N PRO A 70 2.55 -10.70 8.60
CA PRO A 70 3.37 -9.61 9.12
C PRO A 70 4.72 -9.50 8.39
N TRP A 71 5.05 -8.27 8.04
CA TRP A 71 6.28 -7.88 7.36
C TRP A 71 7.49 -7.92 8.28
N ASP A 72 8.65 -8.35 7.76
CA ASP A 72 9.92 -8.25 8.47
C ASP A 72 10.49 -6.84 8.29
N ALA A 73 10.75 -6.14 9.39
CA ALA A 73 11.33 -4.80 9.39
C ALA A 73 12.69 -4.77 8.66
N ALA A 74 13.45 -5.88 8.73
CA ALA A 74 14.71 -6.03 8.02
C ALA A 74 14.56 -6.12 6.49
N GLU A 75 13.42 -6.62 5.97
CA GLU A 75 13.14 -6.67 4.53
C GLU A 75 13.04 -5.27 3.91
N PHE A 76 12.64 -4.29 4.71
CA PHE A 76 12.34 -2.93 4.28
C PHE A 76 13.33 -1.89 4.78
N GLU A 77 14.40 -2.32 5.46
CA GLU A 77 15.41 -1.46 6.10
C GLU A 77 14.80 -0.36 7.00
N VAL A 78 13.65 -0.65 7.61
CA VAL A 78 12.95 0.27 8.54
C VAL A 78 13.14 -0.19 9.97
N GLY A 79 13.38 0.75 10.88
CA GLY A 79 13.58 0.44 12.30
C GLY A 79 12.30 0.15 13.09
N ASP A 80 11.13 0.47 12.53
CA ASP A 80 9.84 0.40 13.22
C ASP A 80 8.68 0.19 12.22
N LEU A 81 7.98 -0.93 12.35
CA LEU A 81 6.80 -1.31 11.56
C LEU A 81 5.47 -1.14 12.31
N THR A 82 5.47 -0.50 13.48
CA THR A 82 4.25 -0.39 14.31
C THR A 82 3.08 0.22 13.55
N GLU A 83 3.30 1.35 12.86
CA GLU A 83 2.25 2.01 12.07
C GLU A 83 1.79 1.16 10.88
N ALA A 84 2.70 0.44 10.21
CA ALA A 84 2.38 -0.47 9.13
C ALA A 84 1.47 -1.62 9.60
N LEU A 85 1.79 -2.26 10.73
CA LEU A 85 0.98 -3.34 11.28
C LEU A 85 -0.37 -2.84 11.82
N GLN A 86 -0.41 -1.62 12.38
CA GLN A 86 -1.66 -0.97 12.80
C GLN A 86 -2.56 -0.65 11.60
N ALA A 87 -1.98 -0.09 10.53
CA ALA A 87 -2.70 0.18 9.29
C ALA A 87 -3.26 -1.11 8.69
N GLU A 88 -2.44 -2.16 8.57
CA GLU A 88 -2.86 -3.47 8.07
C GLU A 88 -4.05 -4.04 8.84
N SER A 89 -3.99 -3.99 10.17
CA SER A 89 -5.07 -4.50 11.03
C SER A 89 -6.40 -3.79 10.77
N LEU A 90 -6.36 -2.47 10.54
CA LEU A 90 -7.56 -1.69 10.21
C LEU A 90 -8.04 -1.96 8.78
N VAL A 91 -7.12 -2.07 7.82
CA VAL A 91 -7.43 -2.37 6.41
C VAL A 91 -8.16 -3.71 6.30
N GLU A 92 -7.66 -4.74 6.98
CA GLU A 92 -8.30 -6.06 7.06
C GLU A 92 -9.71 -5.98 7.66
N CYS A 93 -9.91 -5.21 8.73
CA CYS A 93 -11.24 -4.99 9.30
C CYS A 93 -12.20 -4.29 8.33
N PHE A 94 -11.75 -3.29 7.57
CA PHE A 94 -12.60 -2.66 6.56
C PHE A 94 -12.90 -3.60 5.39
N GLN A 95 -11.91 -4.37 4.95
CA GLN A 95 -12.07 -5.29 3.84
C GLN A 95 -13.03 -6.43 4.18
N SER A 96 -13.07 -6.89 5.44
CA SER A 96 -13.99 -7.95 5.86
C SER A 96 -15.47 -7.54 5.83
N GLU A 97 -15.77 -6.24 5.81
CA GLU A 97 -17.14 -5.69 5.79
C GLU A 97 -17.65 -5.38 4.36
N MET A 98 -16.86 -5.68 3.32
CA MET A 98 -17.16 -5.33 1.92
C MET A 98 -17.50 -6.51 1.01
#